data_AF-A0AAZ3Q9L5-F1
#
_entry.id   AF-A0AAZ3Q9L5-F1
#
_cell.length_a   1.000
_cell.length_b   1.000
_cell.length_c   1.000
_cell.angle_alpha   90.00
_cell.angle_beta   90.00
_cell.angle_gamma   90.00
#
_symmetry.space_group_name_H-M   'P 1'
#
loop_
_entity.id
_entity.type
_entity.pdbx_description
1 polymer ?
#
loop_
_entity_poly.entity_id
_entity_poly.type
_entity_poly.pdbx_seq_one_letter_code
_entity_poly.pdbx_strand_id
1 'polypeptide(L)'
;MPYWICCNSCFNLPGPDCQLAVASCGHVICNMCFQKGKQGECMICKAKCQVTPLSDKSSAEVKALFSDINSVATKHFTEISKVLLFQARHQKRLLVHYQKRNEKLEEVLLKMKQKIQQMSKTITAQNAYIVKLESTLQHQSHLAEMQMTPNLPYRRDTGWETPMFKPPSAYGHPFMSSLSMSSLGATCPPP
;
A
#
# COMPACT_ATOMS: atom_id res chain seq x y z
N MET A 1 -6.76 -9.72 48.85
CA MET A 1 -5.37 -9.28 48.60
C MET A 1 -4.47 -10.51 48.55
N PRO A 2 -3.53 -10.60 47.61
CA PRO A 2 -2.53 -11.67 47.58
C PRO A 2 -1.79 -11.87 48.92
N TYR A 3 -1.48 -13.12 49.26
CA TYR A 3 -0.85 -13.51 50.53
C TYR A 3 0.58 -12.96 50.71
N TRP A 4 1.24 -12.54 49.62
CA TRP A 4 2.59 -11.98 49.64
C TRP A 4 2.64 -10.50 50.02
N ILE A 5 1.50 -9.81 50.06
CA ILE A 5 1.45 -8.37 50.38
C ILE A 5 1.34 -8.21 51.89
N CYS A 6 2.31 -7.53 52.49
CA CYS A 6 2.33 -7.19 53.91
C CYS A 6 2.93 -5.79 54.12
N CYS A 7 2.86 -5.29 55.36
CA CYS A 7 3.59 -4.09 55.74
C CYS A 7 5.10 -4.34 55.73
N ASN A 8 5.90 -3.53 55.02
CA ASN A 8 7.36 -3.68 54.96
C ASN A 8 8.08 -3.35 56.29
N SER A 9 7.37 -2.79 57.28
CA SER A 9 7.96 -2.45 58.58
C SER A 9 7.67 -3.48 59.67
N CYS A 10 6.45 -4.02 59.72
CA CYS A 10 6.02 -4.94 60.78
C CYS A 10 5.59 -6.31 60.26
N PHE A 11 5.59 -6.51 58.94
CA PHE A 11 5.23 -7.76 58.25
C PHE A 11 3.81 -8.28 58.52
N ASN A 12 2.95 -7.48 59.18
CA ASN A 12 1.54 -7.81 59.33
C ASN A 12 0.83 -7.79 57.96
N LEU A 13 -0.03 -8.79 57.77
CA LEU A 13 -0.90 -8.93 56.61
C LEU A 13 -2.04 -7.90 56.66
N PRO A 14 -2.60 -7.51 55.50
CA PRO A 14 -3.77 -6.65 55.44
C PRO A 14 -4.99 -7.32 56.08
N GLY A 15 -5.79 -6.54 56.80
CA GLY A 15 -7.03 -6.96 57.44
C GLY A 15 -7.96 -5.79 57.71
N PRO A 16 -9.14 -6.00 58.33
CA PRO A 16 -10.11 -4.92 58.59
C PRO A 16 -9.49 -3.72 59.33
N ASP A 17 -8.66 -4.00 60.34
CA ASP A 17 -7.99 -2.98 61.17
C ASP A 17 -6.58 -2.63 60.67
N CYS A 18 -6.06 -3.37 59.69
CA CYS A 18 -4.72 -3.24 59.14
C CYS A 18 -4.81 -2.89 57.65
N GLN A 19 -5.04 -1.60 57.37
CA GLN A 19 -5.09 -1.08 56.01
C GLN A 19 -3.70 -0.72 55.53
N LEU A 20 -3.38 -1.04 54.28
CA LEU A 20 -2.08 -0.77 53.67
C LEU A 20 -2.12 0.51 52.85
N ALA A 21 -0.97 1.18 52.78
CA ALA A 21 -0.70 2.32 51.92
C ALA A 21 0.62 2.09 51.19
N VAL A 22 0.74 2.61 49.99
CA VAL A 22 1.97 2.55 49.19
C VAL A 22 2.61 3.94 49.15
N ALA A 23 3.91 4.00 49.39
CA ALA A 23 4.73 5.20 49.23
C ALA A 23 5.20 5.33 47.78
N SER A 24 5.46 6.54 47.30
CA SER A 24 5.99 6.80 45.95
C SER A 24 7.33 6.11 45.66
N CYS A 25 8.10 5.73 46.68
CA CYS A 25 9.30 4.91 46.55
C CYS A 25 9.04 3.39 46.44
N GLY A 26 7.77 2.96 46.44
CA GLY A 26 7.35 1.57 46.32
C GLY A 26 7.17 0.81 47.64
N HIS A 27 7.59 1.37 48.78
CA HIS A 27 7.39 0.71 50.08
C HIS A 27 5.91 0.66 50.49
N VAL A 28 5.47 -0.48 51.01
CA VAL A 28 4.10 -0.70 51.51
C VAL A 28 4.09 -0.65 53.03
N ILE A 29 3.18 0.12 53.62
CA ILE A 29 3.14 0.42 55.05
C ILE A 29 1.70 0.31 55.56
N CYS A 30 1.47 -0.28 56.73
CA CYS A 30 0.13 -0.27 57.36
C CYS A 30 -0.18 1.05 58.08
N ASN A 31 -1.47 1.36 58.24
CA ASN A 31 -1.99 2.49 59.01
C ASN A 31 -1.33 2.67 60.38
N MET A 32 -1.14 1.59 61.14
CA MET A 32 -0.52 1.65 62.48
C MET A 32 0.95 2.08 62.43
N CYS A 33 1.69 1.59 61.45
CA CYS A 33 3.09 1.94 61.25
C CYS A 33 3.23 3.36 60.69
N PHE A 34 2.35 3.75 59.77
CA PHE A 34 2.32 5.10 59.21
C PHE A 34 2.11 6.17 60.29
N GLN A 35 1.21 5.93 61.25
CA GLN A 35 0.96 6.83 62.38
C GLN A 35 2.18 7.02 63.30
N LYS A 36 3.07 6.02 63.39
CA LYS A 36 4.33 6.13 64.16
C LYS A 36 5.43 6.87 63.40
N GLY A 37 5.24 7.10 62.11
CA GLY A 37 6.20 7.76 61.23
C GLY A 37 6.03 9.28 61.18
N LYS A 38 6.94 9.94 60.45
CA LYS A 38 6.85 11.36 60.15
C LYS A 38 6.10 11.57 58.84
N GLN A 39 5.21 12.56 58.80
CA GLN A 39 4.46 12.89 57.58
C GLN A 39 5.41 13.33 56.44
N GLY A 40 5.10 12.88 55.22
CA GLY A 40 5.87 13.22 54.02
C GLY A 40 7.19 12.45 53.84
N GLU A 41 7.50 11.51 54.74
CA GLU A 41 8.71 10.69 54.68
C GLU A 41 8.38 9.20 54.67
N CYS A 42 9.08 8.43 53.86
CA CYS A 42 8.98 6.97 53.88
C CYS A 42 9.62 6.46 55.16
N MET A 43 8.86 5.74 55.97
CA MET A 43 9.38 5.19 57.22
C MET A 43 10.40 4.05 57.05
N ILE A 44 10.50 3.45 55.85
CA ILE A 44 11.53 2.43 55.52
C ILE A 44 12.83 3.10 55.06
N CYS A 45 12.82 3.82 53.92
CA CYS A 45 14.03 4.38 53.33
C CYS A 45 14.34 5.84 53.74
N LYS A 46 13.47 6.48 54.53
CA LYS A 46 13.58 7.90 54.98
C LYS A 46 13.55 8.96 53.87
N ALA A 47 13.33 8.56 52.61
CA ALA A 47 13.15 9.50 51.52
C ALA A 47 11.84 10.29 51.64
N LYS A 48 11.80 11.52 51.12
CA LYS A 48 10.55 12.27 50.98
C LYS A 48 9.64 11.54 50.02
N CYS A 49 8.46 11.14 50.48
CA CYS A 49 7.52 10.33 49.71
C CYS A 49 6.08 10.75 49.96
N GLN A 50 5.29 10.73 48.90
CA GLN A 50 3.84 10.73 49.03
C GLN A 50 3.41 9.31 49.42
N VAL A 51 2.55 9.20 50.43
CA VAL A 51 1.97 7.93 50.86
C VAL A 51 0.49 7.95 50.54
N THR A 52 0.03 7.01 49.74
CA THR A 52 -1.36 6.91 49.29
C THR A 52 -1.99 5.61 49.78
N PRO A 53 -3.17 5.64 50.43
CA PRO A 53 -3.87 4.44 50.84
C PRO A 53 -4.16 3.50 49.66
N LEU A 54 -3.94 2.21 49.86
CA LEU A 54 -4.41 1.17 48.94
C LEU A 54 -5.89 0.95 49.22
N SER A 55 -6.73 1.36 48.27
CA SER A 55 -8.18 1.28 48.39
C SER A 55 -8.83 1.08 47.02
N ASP A 56 -10.16 0.94 47.01
CA ASP A 56 -10.93 0.90 45.77
C ASP A 56 -10.83 2.20 44.96
N LYS A 57 -10.33 3.29 45.55
CA LYS A 57 -10.09 4.56 44.86
C LYS A 57 -8.69 4.67 44.23
N SER A 58 -7.80 3.71 44.46
CA SER A 58 -6.46 3.71 43.85
C SER A 58 -6.55 3.61 42.32
N SER A 59 -5.58 4.20 41.60
CA SER A 59 -5.53 4.16 40.14
C SER A 59 -5.40 2.72 39.62
N ALA A 60 -5.80 2.51 38.36
CA ALA A 60 -5.71 1.18 37.74
C ALA A 60 -4.26 0.65 37.70
N GLU A 61 -3.28 1.52 37.48
CA GLU A 61 -1.86 1.18 37.49
C GLU A 61 -1.39 0.72 38.88
N VAL A 62 -1.72 1.48 39.93
CA VAL A 62 -1.38 1.09 41.30
C VAL A 62 -2.05 -0.22 41.69
N LYS A 63 -3.33 -0.41 41.34
CA LYS A 63 -4.04 -1.66 41.59
C LYS A 63 -3.41 -2.85 40.86
N ALA A 64 -2.88 -2.65 39.65
CA ALA A 64 -2.22 -3.70 38.89
C ALA A 64 -0.97 -4.23 39.59
N LEU A 65 -0.22 -3.39 40.30
CA LEU A 65 0.95 -3.79 41.09
C LEU A 65 0.63 -4.82 42.19
N PHE A 66 -0.61 -4.82 42.68
CA PHE A 66 -1.09 -5.71 43.76
C PHE A 66 -2.08 -6.77 43.26
N SER A 67 -2.28 -6.86 41.96
CA SER A 67 -3.17 -7.85 41.34
C SER A 67 -2.43 -9.17 41.11
N ASP A 68 -3.18 -10.26 40.91
CA ASP A 68 -2.61 -11.53 40.51
C ASP A 68 -1.91 -11.42 39.14
N ILE A 69 -0.69 -11.95 39.04
CA ILE A 69 0.13 -11.84 37.83
C ILE A 69 -0.51 -12.53 36.63
N ASN A 70 -1.21 -13.65 36.83
CA ASN A 70 -1.88 -14.36 35.73
C ASN A 70 -3.07 -13.55 35.21
N SER A 71 -3.82 -12.89 36.10
CA SER A 71 -4.88 -11.95 35.72
C SER A 71 -4.36 -10.77 34.90
N VAL A 72 -3.28 -10.12 35.36
CA VAL A 72 -2.63 -9.01 34.64
C VAL A 72 -2.13 -9.47 33.27
N ALA A 73 -1.39 -10.59 33.23
CA ALA A 73 -0.86 -11.16 32.00
C ALA A 73 -1.99 -11.51 31.01
N THR A 74 -3.03 -12.21 31.47
CA THR A 74 -4.16 -12.61 30.64
C THR A 74 -4.86 -11.41 30.01
N LYS A 75 -5.06 -10.33 30.79
CA LYS A 75 -5.65 -9.09 30.29
C LYS A 75 -4.82 -8.51 29.15
N HIS A 76 -3.51 -8.33 29.36
CA HIS A 76 -2.64 -7.76 28.34
C HIS A 76 -2.48 -8.64 27.11
N PHE A 77 -2.30 -9.95 27.29
CA PHE A 77 -2.22 -10.90 26.18
C PHE A 77 -3.52 -10.96 25.36
N THR A 78 -4.67 -10.82 26.01
CA THR A 78 -5.96 -10.77 25.32
C THR A 78 -6.04 -9.54 24.41
N GLU A 79 -5.65 -8.36 24.89
CA GLU A 79 -5.65 -7.14 24.08
C GLU A 79 -4.65 -7.21 22.92
N ILE A 80 -3.44 -7.72 23.17
CA ILE A 80 -2.45 -7.95 22.11
C ILE A 80 -2.99 -8.93 21.06
N SER A 81 -3.62 -10.03 21.50
CA SER A 81 -4.19 -11.04 20.60
C SER A 81 -5.29 -10.46 19.70
N LYS A 82 -6.14 -9.56 20.23
CA LYS A 82 -7.15 -8.86 19.43
C LYS A 82 -6.52 -8.02 18.33
N VAL A 83 -5.46 -7.27 18.64
CA VAL A 83 -4.73 -6.44 17.66
C VAL A 83 -4.12 -7.32 16.57
N LEU A 84 -3.42 -8.39 16.95
CA LEU A 84 -2.80 -9.32 16.01
C LEU A 84 -3.85 -9.95 15.07
N LEU A 85 -4.98 -10.39 15.62
CA LEU A 85 -6.06 -10.99 14.83
C LEU A 85 -6.68 -9.99 13.84
N PHE A 86 -6.85 -8.74 14.27
CA PHE A 86 -7.32 -7.67 13.38
C PHE A 86 -6.34 -7.44 12.23
N GLN A 87 -5.05 -7.30 12.53
CA GLN A 87 -4.00 -7.09 11.54
C GLN A 87 -3.93 -8.25 10.54
N ALA A 88 -3.93 -9.50 11.01
CA ALA A 88 -3.91 -10.69 10.15
C ALA A 88 -5.14 -10.74 9.22
N ARG A 89 -6.34 -10.44 9.73
CA ARG A 89 -7.55 -10.35 8.91
C ARG A 89 -7.47 -9.24 7.86
N HIS A 90 -6.91 -8.09 8.21
CA HIS A 90 -6.72 -6.99 7.26
C HIS A 90 -5.72 -7.36 6.15
N GLN A 91 -4.56 -7.90 6.51
CA GLN A 91 -3.56 -8.38 5.56
C GLN A 91 -4.14 -9.43 4.60
N LYS A 92 -4.92 -10.38 5.12
CA LYS A 92 -5.61 -11.39 4.28
C LYS A 92 -6.54 -10.75 3.25
N ARG A 93 -7.33 -9.75 3.64
CA ARG A 93 -8.22 -9.03 2.71
C ARG A 93 -7.44 -8.28 1.63
N LEU A 94 -6.33 -7.66 2.01
CA LEU A 94 -5.45 -6.98 1.06
C LEU A 94 -4.84 -7.95 0.03
N LEU A 95 -4.38 -9.12 0.49
CA LEU A 95 -3.85 -10.15 -0.38
C LEU A 95 -4.90 -10.63 -1.40
N VAL A 96 -6.11 -10.93 -0.94
CA VAL A 96 -7.23 -11.35 -1.80
C VAL A 96 -7.59 -10.27 -2.82
N HIS A 97 -7.57 -9.00 -2.43
CA HIS A 97 -7.81 -7.89 -3.36
C HIS A 97 -6.76 -7.87 -4.49
N TYR A 98 -5.48 -7.98 -4.16
CA TYR A 98 -4.42 -7.96 -5.16
C TYR A 98 -4.40 -9.21 -6.04
N GLN A 99 -4.71 -10.39 -5.49
CA GLN A 99 -4.89 -11.62 -6.27
C GLN A 99 -5.98 -11.41 -7.33
N LYS A 100 -7.16 -10.94 -6.94
CA LYS A 100 -8.26 -10.64 -7.86
C LYS A 100 -7.89 -9.58 -8.92
N ARG A 101 -7.12 -8.57 -8.52
CA ARG A 101 -6.63 -7.55 -9.46
C ARG A 101 -5.69 -8.17 -10.49
N ASN A 102 -4.79 -9.04 -10.06
CA ASN A 102 -3.85 -9.72 -10.95
C ASN A 102 -4.57 -10.65 -11.92
N GLU A 103 -5.53 -11.46 -11.46
CA GLU A 103 -6.36 -12.31 -12.32
C GLU A 103 -7.06 -11.50 -13.43
N LYS A 104 -7.61 -10.32 -13.09
CA LYS A 104 -8.24 -9.43 -14.06
C LYS A 104 -7.24 -8.88 -15.08
N LEU A 105 -6.03 -8.55 -14.65
CA LEU A 105 -4.96 -8.10 -15.55
C LEU A 105 -4.53 -9.22 -16.50
N GLU A 106 -4.40 -10.45 -16.01
CA GLU A 106 -4.09 -11.62 -16.82
C GLU A 106 -5.16 -11.88 -17.89
N GLU A 107 -6.45 -11.75 -17.54
CA GLU A 107 -7.55 -11.88 -18.50
C GLU A 107 -7.48 -10.82 -19.61
N VAL A 108 -7.18 -9.57 -19.25
CA VAL A 108 -7.02 -8.47 -20.21
C VAL A 108 -5.82 -8.71 -21.13
N LEU A 109 -4.69 -9.16 -20.57
CA LEU A 109 -3.49 -9.51 -21.33
C LEU A 109 -3.77 -10.64 -22.33
N LEU A 110 -4.52 -11.66 -21.92
CA LEU A 110 -4.89 -12.77 -22.80
C LEU A 110 -5.75 -12.29 -23.99
N LYS A 111 -6.76 -11.46 -23.73
CA LYS A 111 -7.59 -10.85 -24.79
C LYS A 111 -6.78 -9.98 -25.74
N MET A 112 -5.84 -9.19 -25.20
CA MET A 112 -4.96 -8.36 -26.01
C MET A 112 -4.06 -9.22 -26.91
N LYS A 113 -3.48 -10.31 -26.38
CA LYS A 113 -2.67 -11.26 -27.15
C LYS A 113 -3.47 -11.89 -28.30
N GLN A 114 -4.70 -12.31 -28.05
CA GLN A 114 -5.60 -12.85 -29.08
C GLN A 114 -5.87 -11.82 -30.19
N LYS A 115 -6.13 -10.55 -29.81
CA LYS A 115 -6.39 -9.47 -30.76
C LYS A 115 -5.18 -9.13 -31.61
N ILE A 116 -3.98 -9.12 -31.02
CA ILE A 116 -2.70 -8.95 -31.75
C ILE A 116 -2.50 -10.09 -32.75
N GLN A 117 -2.75 -11.34 -32.34
CA GLN A 117 -2.63 -12.49 -33.25
C GLN A 117 -3.62 -12.41 -34.41
N GLN A 118 -4.87 -12.01 -34.16
CA GLN A 118 -5.86 -11.82 -35.21
C GLN A 118 -5.44 -10.72 -36.19
N MET A 119 -5.00 -9.57 -35.66
CA MET A 119 -4.55 -8.44 -36.47
C MET A 119 -3.32 -8.80 -37.32
N SER A 120 -2.38 -9.57 -36.75
CA SER A 120 -1.22 -10.08 -37.49
C SER A 120 -1.65 -10.96 -38.67
N LYS A 121 -2.63 -11.86 -38.50
CA LYS A 121 -3.17 -12.68 -39.61
C LYS A 121 -3.78 -11.81 -40.71
N THR A 122 -4.56 -10.79 -40.34
CA THR A 122 -5.17 -9.86 -41.31
C THR A 122 -4.11 -9.08 -42.07
N ILE A 123 -3.08 -8.56 -41.40
CA ILE A 123 -1.97 -7.85 -42.03
C ILE A 123 -1.24 -8.77 -43.02
N THR A 124 -0.92 -10.01 -42.63
CA THR A 124 -0.26 -10.95 -43.52
C THR A 124 -1.10 -11.28 -44.76
N ALA A 125 -2.42 -11.46 -44.59
CA ALA A 125 -3.33 -11.70 -45.71
C ALA A 125 -3.45 -10.48 -46.64
N GLN A 126 -3.54 -9.26 -46.08
CA GLN A 126 -3.55 -8.03 -46.86
C GLN A 126 -2.24 -7.83 -47.63
N ASN A 127 -1.09 -8.07 -47.00
CA ASN A 127 0.21 -7.99 -47.66
C ASN A 127 0.32 -8.98 -48.82
N ALA A 128 -0.13 -10.22 -48.63
CA ALA A 128 -0.14 -11.22 -49.72
C ALA A 128 -1.04 -10.78 -50.89
N TYR A 129 -2.18 -10.15 -50.60
CA TYR A 129 -3.06 -9.61 -51.63
C TYR A 129 -2.45 -8.43 -52.38
N ILE A 130 -1.80 -7.49 -51.66
CA ILE A 130 -1.09 -6.35 -52.27
C ILE A 130 0.00 -6.85 -53.22
N VAL A 131 0.86 -7.78 -52.77
CA VAL A 131 1.93 -8.35 -53.61
C VAL A 131 1.36 -9.00 -54.88
N LYS A 132 0.21 -9.67 -54.77
CA LYS A 132 -0.47 -10.27 -55.94
C LYS A 132 -0.98 -9.20 -56.92
N LEU A 133 -1.57 -8.12 -56.41
CA LEU A 133 -2.02 -6.99 -57.24
C LEU A 133 -0.84 -6.30 -57.94
N GLU A 134 0.25 -6.05 -57.21
CA GLU A 134 1.48 -5.45 -57.74
C GLU A 134 2.07 -6.30 -58.87
N SER A 135 2.17 -7.62 -58.69
CA SER A 135 2.64 -8.54 -59.73
C SER A 135 1.74 -8.53 -60.98
N THR A 136 0.42 -8.46 -60.79
CA THR A 136 -0.53 -8.40 -61.91
C THR A 136 -0.38 -7.10 -62.71
N LEU A 137 -0.20 -5.98 -62.01
CA LEU A 137 0.00 -4.67 -62.61
C LEU A 137 1.31 -4.60 -63.41
N GLN A 138 2.41 -5.13 -62.85
CA GLN A 138 3.70 -5.21 -63.53
C GLN A 138 3.63 -6.07 -64.81
N HIS A 139 2.87 -7.17 -64.77
CA HIS A 139 2.68 -8.00 -65.96
C HIS A 139 1.88 -7.25 -67.04
N GLN A 140 0.81 -6.55 -66.67
CA GLN A 140 0.03 -5.74 -67.62
C GLN A 140 0.86 -4.60 -68.23
N SER A 141 1.67 -3.89 -67.44
CA SER A 141 2.55 -2.85 -67.99
C SER A 141 3.55 -3.42 -68.98
N HIS A 142 4.15 -4.58 -68.68
CA HIS A 142 5.08 -5.24 -69.60
C HIS A 142 4.39 -5.69 -70.90
N LEU A 143 3.16 -6.19 -70.83
CA LEU A 143 2.38 -6.54 -72.03
C LEU A 143 1.98 -5.31 -72.85
N ALA A 144 1.66 -4.19 -72.21
CA ALA A 144 1.37 -2.93 -72.88
C ALA A 144 2.63 -2.32 -73.55
N GLU A 145 3.79 -2.45 -72.93
CA GLU A 145 5.08 -2.06 -73.50
C GLU A 145 5.46 -2.93 -74.72
N MET A 146 5.15 -4.23 -74.70
CA MET A 146 5.37 -5.13 -75.85
C MET A 146 4.43 -4.87 -77.04
N GLN A 147 3.32 -4.15 -76.87
CA GLN A 147 2.41 -3.76 -77.95
C GLN A 147 2.76 -2.40 -78.58
N MET A 148 3.75 -1.66 -78.08
CA MET A 148 4.23 -0.42 -78.69
C MET A 148 5.27 -0.72 -79.78
N THR A 149 4.86 -0.63 -81.04
CA THR A 149 5.78 -0.55 -82.20
C THR A 149 6.26 0.90 -82.39
N PRO A 150 7.54 1.13 -82.75
CA PRO A 150 8.02 2.48 -83.05
C PRO A 150 7.80 2.83 -84.53
N ASN A 151 7.06 3.90 -84.82
CA ASN A 151 7.25 4.75 -86.01
C ASN A 151 6.57 6.14 -85.87
N LEU A 152 7.41 7.14 -85.53
CA LEU A 152 7.51 8.59 -85.89
C LEU A 152 6.26 9.48 -86.21
N PRO A 153 6.37 10.84 -86.14
CA PRO A 153 7.38 11.70 -85.51
C PRO A 153 6.80 12.71 -84.50
N TYR A 154 7.72 13.32 -83.76
CA TYR A 154 7.56 14.52 -82.94
C TYR A 154 6.71 15.64 -83.59
N ARG A 155 5.69 16.12 -82.88
CA ARG A 155 5.14 17.47 -83.05
C ARG A 155 5.15 18.17 -81.69
N ARG A 156 6.04 19.16 -81.55
CA ARG A 156 5.96 20.19 -80.51
C ARG A 156 4.82 21.12 -80.89
N ASP A 157 3.80 21.22 -80.06
CA ASP A 157 2.97 22.40 -80.00
C ASP A 157 2.45 22.65 -78.57
N THR A 158 2.30 23.92 -78.28
CA THR A 158 2.43 24.58 -76.98
C THR A 158 1.23 24.47 -76.04
N GLY A 159 1.52 24.53 -74.72
CA GLY A 159 0.73 25.32 -73.77
C GLY A 159 -0.41 24.61 -73.03
N TRP A 160 -0.07 23.86 -71.98
CA TRP A 160 -0.97 23.68 -70.83
C TRP A 160 -0.14 23.85 -69.56
N GLU A 161 -0.27 25.01 -68.93
CA GLU A 161 0.31 25.26 -67.61
C GLU A 161 -0.30 24.30 -66.59
N THR A 162 0.55 23.69 -65.79
CA THR A 162 0.16 22.86 -64.64
C THR A 162 -0.53 23.77 -63.63
N PRO A 163 -1.75 23.46 -63.14
CA PRO A 163 -2.28 24.16 -61.98
C PRO A 163 -1.37 23.81 -60.81
N MET A 164 -0.57 24.79 -60.37
CA MET A 164 0.18 24.69 -59.12
C MET A 164 -0.83 24.52 -58.00
N PHE A 165 -0.99 23.31 -57.48
CA PHE A 165 -1.63 23.12 -56.19
C PHE A 165 -0.68 23.68 -55.12
N LYS A 166 -0.88 24.96 -54.81
CA LYS A 166 -0.33 25.58 -53.60
C LYS A 166 -0.94 24.86 -52.39
N PRO A 167 -0.14 24.29 -51.49
CA PRO A 167 -0.68 23.84 -50.21
C PRO A 167 -1.22 25.08 -49.46
N PRO A 168 -2.44 25.02 -48.89
CA PRO A 168 -2.92 26.10 -48.04
C PRO A 168 -1.99 26.30 -46.85
N SER A 169 -1.59 27.56 -46.69
CA SER A 169 -0.81 28.11 -45.60
C SER A 169 -1.33 27.67 -44.23
N ALA A 170 -0.37 27.50 -43.32
CA ALA A 170 -0.54 27.28 -41.90
C ALA A 170 -1.72 28.06 -41.30
N TYR A 171 -2.70 27.32 -40.80
CA TYR A 171 -3.55 27.76 -39.70
C TYR A 171 -3.25 26.86 -38.52
N GLY A 172 -2.78 27.49 -37.46
CA GLY A 172 -2.29 26.84 -36.26
C GLY A 172 -3.37 26.02 -35.56
N HIS A 173 -2.96 24.85 -35.09
CA HIS A 173 -3.52 24.26 -33.89
C HIS A 173 -2.40 23.78 -32.99
N PRO A 174 -2.63 23.82 -31.67
CA PRO A 174 -1.57 23.98 -30.69
C PRO A 174 -0.73 22.72 -30.50
N PHE A 175 0.56 23.00 -30.29
CA PHE A 175 1.54 22.19 -29.60
C PHE A 175 0.90 21.50 -28.36
N MET A 176 0.81 20.17 -28.37
CA MET A 176 0.81 19.37 -27.16
C MET A 176 2.12 18.60 -27.15
N SER A 177 3.10 19.17 -26.44
CA SER A 177 4.37 18.52 -26.14
C SER A 177 4.17 17.35 -25.18
N SER A 178 4.93 16.30 -25.47
CA SER A 178 5.56 15.36 -24.52
C SER A 178 4.66 14.67 -23.50
N LEU A 179 4.24 13.44 -23.83
CA LEU A 179 4.15 12.39 -22.82
C LEU A 179 5.59 11.96 -22.48
N SER A 180 6.07 12.47 -21.35
CA SER A 180 7.24 11.96 -20.68
C SER A 180 7.09 10.45 -20.44
N MET A 181 8.08 9.68 -20.87
CA MET A 181 8.33 8.34 -20.33
C MET A 181 8.79 8.51 -18.88
N SER A 182 7.82 8.60 -17.96
CA SER A 182 8.11 8.47 -16.54
C SER A 182 8.29 6.99 -16.24
N SER A 183 9.56 6.65 -16.06
CA SER A 183 10.10 5.50 -15.36
C SER A 183 9.09 4.80 -14.43
N LEU A 184 9.03 3.48 -14.56
CA LEU A 184 8.50 2.55 -13.58
C LEU A 184 9.27 2.71 -12.25
N GLY A 185 8.88 3.70 -11.47
CA GLY A 185 9.14 3.76 -10.04
C GLY A 185 8.15 2.85 -9.33
N ALA A 186 8.52 1.58 -9.16
CA ALA A 186 7.86 0.69 -8.21
C ALA A 186 8.19 1.15 -6.79
N THR A 187 7.45 2.14 -6.29
CA THR A 187 7.43 2.46 -4.86
C THR A 187 6.29 1.70 -4.19
N CYS A 188 6.65 0.62 -3.49
CA CYS A 188 5.85 0.07 -2.40
C CYS A 188 5.68 1.15 -1.31
N PRO A 189 4.48 1.34 -0.72
CA PRO A 189 4.37 2.10 0.53
C PRO A 189 4.78 1.21 1.72
N PRO A 190 5.38 1.80 2.79
CA PRO A 190 5.89 1.07 3.95
C PRO A 190 4.74 0.71 4.94
N PRO A 191 5.02 -0.10 6.00
CA PRO A 191 4.02 -0.92 6.69
C PRO A 191 3.03 -0.17 7.59
#